data_AF-R5CLJ5-F1
#
_entry.id   AF-R5CLJ5-F1
#
_cell.length_a   1.000
_cell.length_b   1.000
_cell.length_c   1.000
_cell.angle_alpha   90.00
_cell.angle_beta   90.00
_cell.angle_gamma   90.00
#
_symmetry.space_group_name_H-M   'P 1'
#
loop_
_entity.id
_entity.type
_entity.pdbx_description
1 polymer ?
#
loop_
_entity_poly.entity_id
_entity_poly.type
_entity_poly.pdbx_seq_one_letter_code
_entity_poly.pdbx_strand_id
1 'polypeptide(L)' 'MTPAPIVLGKNVWVGSNSTILQGVTIGDNAVVAAGAVVTKDVAPNTVVGGVPARHLKDIL' A
#
# COMPACT_ATOMS: atom_id res chain seq x y z
N MET A 1 -11.48 20.16 5.07
CA MET A 1 -10.97 18.90 4.48
C MET A 1 -11.71 17.75 5.13
N THR A 2 -12.42 16.95 4.35
CA THR A 2 -13.06 15.73 4.84
C THR A 2 -12.06 14.57 4.72
N PRO A 3 -11.75 13.86 5.82
CA PRO A 3 -10.87 12.69 5.75
C PRO A 3 -11.52 11.60 4.87
N ALA A 4 -10.74 11.02 3.97
CA ALA A 4 -11.15 9.87 3.17
C ALA A 4 -10.67 8.55 3.79
N PRO A 5 -11.51 7.50 3.85
CA PRO A 5 -11.12 6.23 4.46
C PRO A 5 -9.95 5.58 3.71
N ILE A 6 -9.15 4.81 4.43
CA ILE A 6 -8.13 3.92 3.88
C ILE A 6 -8.70 2.51 3.96
N VAL A 7 -8.59 1.75 2.87
CA VAL A 7 -9.09 0.37 2.79
C VAL A 7 -7.92 -0.57 2.62
N LEU A 8 -7.78 -1.54 3.52
CA LEU A 8 -6.83 -2.64 3.43
C LEU A 8 -7.62 -3.92 3.12
N GLY A 9 -7.23 -4.60 2.04
CA GLY A 9 -7.75 -5.91 1.69
C GLY A 9 -7.34 -7.01 2.68
N LYS A 10 -7.66 -8.25 2.33
CA LYS A 10 -7.27 -9.44 3.10
C LYS A 10 -5.79 -9.73 2.94
N ASN A 11 -5.15 -10.23 4.00
CA ASN A 11 -3.74 -10.65 4.02
C ASN A 11 -2.74 -9.57 3.56
N VAL A 12 -3.07 -8.29 3.74
CA VAL A 12 -2.13 -7.21 3.46
C VAL A 12 -1.04 -7.19 4.51
N TRP A 13 0.22 -7.11 4.07
CA TRP A 13 1.35 -6.87 4.95
C TRP A 13 1.84 -5.43 4.82
N VAL A 14 1.77 -4.67 5.93
CA VAL A 14 2.30 -3.31 6.00
C VAL A 14 3.63 -3.32 6.75
N GLY A 15 4.71 -2.98 6.06
CA GLY A 15 6.04 -2.86 6.64
C GLY A 15 6.14 -1.69 7.61
N SER A 16 7.05 -1.81 8.58
CA SER A 16 7.28 -0.81 9.62
C SER A 16 7.52 0.59 9.04
N ASN A 17 7.02 1.62 9.73
CA ASN A 17 7.19 3.03 9.36
C ASN A 17 6.66 3.39 7.95
N SER A 18 5.66 2.66 7.46
CA SER A 18 4.98 3.03 6.20
C SER A 18 3.89 4.07 6.46
N THR A 19 3.71 4.98 5.50
CA THR A 19 2.61 5.97 5.50
C THR A 19 1.67 5.67 4.34
N ILE A 20 0.37 5.59 4.60
CA ILE A 20 -0.67 5.43 3.57
C ILE A 20 -1.52 6.70 3.57
N LEU A 21 -1.63 7.36 2.41
CA LEU A 21 -2.43 8.58 2.31
C LEU A 21 -3.93 8.28 2.30
N GLN A 22 -4.73 9.24 2.77
CA GLN A 22 -6.19 9.16 2.80
C GLN A 22 -6.77 8.81 1.41
N GLY A 23 -7.81 7.97 1.38
CA GLY A 23 -8.48 7.55 0.15
C GLY A 23 -7.82 6.40 -0.61
N VAL A 24 -6.65 5.92 -0.16
CA VAL A 24 -5.96 4.80 -0.80
C VAL A 24 -6.63 3.45 -0.45
N THR A 25 -6.77 2.61 -1.47
CA THR A 25 -7.13 1.19 -1.35
C THR A 25 -5.92 0.30 -1.61
N ILE A 26 -5.65 -0.64 -0.71
CA ILE A 26 -4.62 -1.67 -0.87
C ILE A 26 -5.29 -3.02 -1.11
N GLY A 27 -5.04 -3.61 -2.27
CA GLY A 27 -5.63 -4.88 -2.69
C GLY A 27 -5.16 -6.09 -1.86
N ASP A 28 -5.91 -7.18 -1.97
CA ASP A 28 -5.65 -8.43 -1.26
C ASP A 28 -4.22 -8.97 -1.52
N ASN A 29 -3.63 -9.54 -0.47
CA ASN A 29 -2.28 -10.12 -0.45
C ASN A 29 -1.15 -9.14 -0.82
N ALA A 30 -1.41 -7.83 -0.92
CA ALA A 30 -0.38 -6.86 -1.24
C ALA A 30 0.60 -6.65 -0.07
N VAL A 31 1.85 -6.30 -0.41
CA VAL A 31 2.91 -6.00 0.54
C VAL A 31 3.39 -4.57 0.36
N VAL A 32 3.33 -3.77 1.43
CA VAL A 32 3.92 -2.43 1.50
C VAL A 32 5.28 -2.54 2.19
N ALA A 33 6.36 -2.27 1.48
CA ALA A 33 7.71 -2.31 2.03
C ALA A 33 7.91 -1.27 3.15
N ALA A 34 8.81 -1.56 4.09
CA ALA A 34 9.13 -0.66 5.19
C ALA A 34 9.56 0.73 4.69
N GLY A 35 9.10 1.79 5.36
CA GLY A 35 9.41 3.18 5.01
C GLY A 35 8.71 3.71 3.75
N ALA A 36 7.74 2.97 3.17
CA ALA A 36 7.05 3.42 1.96
C ALA A 36 6.02 4.52 2.24
N VAL A 37 5.86 5.46 1.28
CA VAL A 37 4.79 6.46 1.30
C VAL A 37 3.82 6.18 0.15
N VAL A 38 2.70 5.54 0.46
CA VAL A 38 1.70 5.10 -0.51
C VAL A 38 0.76 6.25 -0.85
N THR A 39 0.89 6.76 -2.06
CA THR A 39 0.13 7.92 -2.55
C THR A 39 -0.96 7.56 -3.57
N LYS A 40 -1.07 6.28 -3.94
CA LYS A 40 -2.01 5.75 -4.94
C LYS A 40 -2.43 4.33 -4.54
N ASP A 41 -3.55 3.87 -5.09
CA ASP A 41 -4.04 2.51 -4.90
C ASP A 41 -2.99 1.46 -5.29
N VAL A 42 -3.00 0.35 -4.54
CA VAL A 42 -2.08 -0.77 -4.70
C VAL A 42 -2.85 -1.98 -5.20
N ALA A 43 -2.41 -2.54 -6.32
CA ALA A 43 -3.02 -3.74 -6.90
C ALA A 43 -2.83 -4.96 -5.98
N PRO A 44 -3.79 -5.91 -5.96
CA PRO A 44 -3.65 -7.15 -5.21
C PRO A 44 -2.45 -7.98 -5.71
N ASN A 45 -1.89 -8.81 -4.84
CA ASN A 45 -0.74 -9.69 -5.13
C ASN A 45 0.54 -8.96 -5.60
N THR A 46 0.72 -7.69 -5.23
CA THR A 46 1.91 -6.91 -5.58
C THR A 46 2.71 -6.48 -4.36
N VAL A 47 4.00 -6.24 -4.56
CA VAL A 47 4.87 -5.57 -3.59
C VAL A 47 5.11 -4.13 -4.06
N VAL A 48 4.87 -3.15 -3.18
CA VAL A 48 5.17 -1.73 -3.43
C VAL A 48 6.16 -1.18 -2.41
N GLY A 49 6.97 -0.20 -2.79
CA GLY A 49 7.90 0.46 -1.88
C GLY A 49 8.45 1.79 -2.37
N GLY A 50 9.10 2.54 -1.48
CA GLY A 50 9.72 3.83 -1.79
C GLY A 50 8.86 5.06 -1.44
N VAL A 51 9.41 6.24 -1.71
CA VAL A 51 8.79 7.55 -1.47
C VAL A 51 8.86 8.39 -2.74
N PRO A 52 7.76 8.52 -3.51
CA PRO A 52 6.48 7.84 -3.35
C PRO A 52 6.55 6.34 -3.69
N ALA A 53 5.65 5.54 -3.12
CA ALA A 53 5.61 4.10 -3.33
C ALA A 53 5.37 3.75 -4.81
N ARG A 54 6.10 2.76 -5.31
CA ARG A 54 5.99 2.22 -6.67
C ARG A 54 5.94 0.71 -6.62
N HIS A 55 5.31 0.12 -7.64
CA HIS A 55 5.37 -1.32 -7.88
C HIS A 55 6.84 -1.77 -7.96
N LEU A 56 7.16 -2.83 -7.23
CA LEU A 56 8.48 -3.45 -7.21
C LEU A 56 8.46 -4.80 -7.93
N LYS A 57 7.48 -5.66 -7.61
CA LYS A 57 7.30 -6.97 -8.21
C LYS A 57 5.93 -7.56 -7.88
N ASP A 58 5.56 -8.61 -8.60
CA ASP A 58 4.44 -9.49 -8.26
C ASP A 58 4.84 -10.55 -7.21
N ILE A 59 3.84 -11.08 -6.52
CA ILE A 59 3.98 -12.16 -5.52
C ILE A 59 3.70 -13.54 -6.15
N LEU A 60 2.93 -13.56 -7.23
CA LEU A 60 2.57 -14.74 -8.03
C LEU A 60 3.17 -14.64 -9.44
#